data_AF-A0A7D9J167-F1
#
_entry.id   AF-A0A7D9J167-F1
#
_cell.length_a   1.000
_cell.length_b   1.000
_cell.length_c   1.000
_cell.angle_alpha   90.00
_cell.angle_beta   90.00
_cell.angle_gamma   90.00
#
_symmetry.space_group_name_H-M   'P 1'
#
loop_
_entity.id
_entity.type
_entity.pdbx_description
1 polymer ?
#
loop_
_entity_poly.entity_id
_entity_poly.type
_entity_poly.pdbx_seq_one_letter_code
_entity_poly.pdbx_strand_id
1 'polypeptide(L)'
;MSDRQSESSGDISGPNLSADESSNGENYGVVDMHPDSNAPYQDEPLAIVGQDYDFRFEEDRDGISPETLEARFTKICPVSQWCSCTFCSDELLVGALEYRCCREVVCAMGKAVFDGSIERIKCITEHEDYNPMVNEAVLTMVGPLLRGSDGRPYKRKTGQSKNE
;
A
#
# COMPACT_ATOMS: atom_id res chain seq x y z
N MET A 1 34.36 56.79 -41.59
CA MET A 1 34.92 56.32 -40.30
C MET A 1 34.32 54.94 -40.09
N SER A 2 34.87 53.86 -40.66
CA SER A 2 36.16 53.20 -40.29
C SER A 2 36.08 52.71 -38.83
N ASP A 3 36.22 51.45 -38.43
CA ASP A 3 36.79 50.24 -39.03
C ASP A 3 36.34 48.95 -38.26
N ARG A 4 36.29 47.82 -39.00
CA ARG A 4 36.79 46.43 -38.77
C ARG A 4 36.72 45.78 -37.36
N GLN A 5 36.01 44.66 -37.22
CA GLN A 5 36.47 43.23 -37.28
C GLN A 5 37.46 42.83 -36.18
N SER A 6 37.19 41.70 -35.48
CA SER A 6 37.97 40.45 -35.63
C SER A 6 37.50 39.35 -34.66
N GLU A 7 37.31 38.17 -35.22
CA GLU A 7 37.14 36.85 -34.59
C GLU A 7 38.48 36.34 -34.02
N SER A 8 38.49 35.33 -33.14
CA SER A 8 39.48 34.24 -33.20
C SER A 8 39.21 33.15 -32.17
N SER A 9 39.01 31.93 -32.67
CA SER A 9 39.16 30.65 -31.99
C SER A 9 40.63 30.39 -31.58
N GLY A 10 40.84 29.40 -30.71
CA GLY A 10 42.16 28.85 -30.42
C GLY A 10 42.10 27.49 -29.73
N ASP A 11 42.06 26.42 -30.54
CA ASP A 11 42.49 25.07 -30.16
C ASP A 11 44.02 25.02 -30.10
N ILE A 12 44.62 24.39 -29.08
CA ILE A 12 46.00 23.86 -29.20
C ILE A 12 46.18 22.58 -28.36
N SER A 13 46.26 21.45 -29.08
CA SER A 13 47.12 20.26 -28.97
C SER A 13 47.85 19.93 -27.65
N GLY A 14 47.75 18.64 -27.24
CA GLY A 14 48.68 17.98 -26.31
C GLY A 14 50.08 17.77 -26.90
N PRO A 15 51.03 17.24 -26.10
CA PRO A 15 51.63 15.96 -26.50
C PRO A 15 52.14 15.03 -25.38
N ASN A 16 52.28 13.77 -25.77
CA ASN A 16 53.33 12.79 -25.47
C ASN A 16 53.42 12.02 -24.14
N LEU A 17 53.29 10.70 -24.34
CA LEU A 17 53.79 9.59 -23.54
C LEU A 17 55.34 9.60 -23.47
N SER A 18 55.87 9.22 -22.32
CA SER A 18 57.15 8.52 -22.20
C SER A 18 57.04 7.50 -21.06
N ALA A 19 57.57 6.32 -21.30
CA ALA A 19 57.50 5.15 -20.45
C ALA A 19 58.90 4.84 -19.92
N ASP A 20 59.06 4.66 -18.61
CA ASP A 20 60.27 4.13 -17.99
C ASP A 20 59.92 3.14 -16.85
N GLU A 21 59.98 1.85 -17.18
CA GLU A 21 60.57 0.70 -16.47
C GLU A 21 60.75 0.70 -14.92
N SER A 22 60.03 -0.23 -14.27
CA SER A 22 60.37 -1.12 -13.12
C SER A 22 61.44 -0.75 -12.07
N SER A 23 61.09 -0.83 -10.76
CA SER A 23 61.77 -1.71 -9.79
C SER A 23 61.11 -1.74 -8.40
N ASN A 24 60.63 -2.93 -8.04
CA ASN A 24 60.68 -3.61 -6.73
C ASN A 24 60.37 -2.85 -5.43
N GLY A 25 59.30 -3.27 -4.75
CA GLY A 25 59.06 -2.96 -3.36
C GLY A 25 57.72 -3.50 -2.89
N GLU A 26 57.67 -4.79 -2.57
CA GLU A 26 56.55 -5.38 -1.83
C GLU A 26 56.41 -4.64 -0.49
N ASN A 27 55.42 -3.77 -0.38
CA ASN A 27 54.92 -3.32 0.90
C ASN A 27 53.42 -3.59 0.88
N TYR A 28 53.04 -4.70 1.52
CA TYR A 28 51.67 -5.00 1.89
C TYR A 28 51.24 -3.93 2.89
N GLY A 29 50.89 -2.75 2.37
CA GLY A 29 50.25 -1.70 3.12
C GLY A 29 49.00 -2.30 3.73
N VAL A 30 48.91 -2.26 5.06
CA VAL A 30 47.63 -2.28 5.75
C VAL A 30 46.78 -1.24 5.05
N VAL A 31 45.80 -1.69 4.26
CA VAL A 31 44.72 -0.83 3.81
C VAL A 31 44.01 -0.44 5.08
N ASP A 32 44.36 0.74 5.60
CA ASP A 32 43.57 1.41 6.61
C ASP A 32 42.18 1.55 5.98
N MET A 33 41.25 0.74 6.48
CA MET A 33 39.84 0.81 6.12
C MET A 33 39.32 2.11 6.72
N HIS A 34 39.64 3.21 6.05
CA HIS A 34 39.02 4.48 6.29
C HIS A 34 37.51 4.21 6.19
N PRO A 35 36.71 4.49 7.23
CA PRO A 35 35.28 4.27 7.17
C PRO A 35 34.79 5.03 5.96
N ASP A 36 34.28 4.26 4.99
CA ASP A 36 33.73 4.78 3.75
C ASP A 36 32.58 5.68 4.17
N SER A 37 32.74 6.99 4.02
CA SER A 37 31.72 7.99 4.33
C SER A 37 30.44 7.79 3.51
N ASN A 38 30.45 6.82 2.58
CA ASN A 38 29.34 6.43 1.71
C ASN A 38 28.79 5.03 2.04
N ALA A 39 28.92 4.55 3.28
CA ALA A 39 28.20 3.34 3.68
C ALA A 39 26.68 3.55 3.49
N PRO A 40 25.94 2.56 2.95
CA PRO A 40 24.49 2.65 2.88
C PRO A 40 23.90 2.96 4.27
N TYR A 41 22.89 3.83 4.30
CA TYR A 41 22.14 4.19 5.51
C TYR A 41 22.85 5.09 6.54
N GLN A 42 23.97 5.75 6.20
CA GLN A 42 24.64 6.69 7.14
C GLN A 42 23.83 7.98 7.39
N ASP A 43 23.04 8.42 6.41
CA ASP A 43 22.19 9.62 6.53
C ASP A 43 20.80 9.31 7.08
N GLU A 44 20.50 8.05 7.41
CA GLU A 44 19.23 7.71 8.00
C GLU A 44 19.21 8.13 9.48
N PRO A 45 18.25 8.95 9.90
CA PRO A 45 18.16 9.38 11.29
C PRO A 45 18.00 8.16 12.18
N LEU A 46 18.90 8.04 13.17
CA LEU A 46 18.83 6.98 14.17
C LEU A 46 17.47 7.01 14.87
N ALA A 47 16.84 5.84 14.99
CA ALA A 47 15.59 5.72 15.72
C ALA A 47 15.75 6.30 17.14
N ILE A 48 14.87 7.22 17.52
CA ILE A 48 14.92 7.85 18.83
C ILE A 48 14.48 6.80 19.87
N VAL A 49 15.45 6.30 20.65
CA VAL A 49 15.22 5.33 21.71
C VAL A 49 14.44 6.00 22.84
N GLY A 50 13.22 5.54 23.10
CA GLY A 50 12.37 6.04 24.19
C GLY A 50 11.43 7.19 23.81
N GLN A 51 11.24 7.48 22.52
CA GLN A 51 10.04 8.21 22.10
C GLN A 51 8.87 7.22 22.01
N ASP A 52 7.85 7.45 22.82
CA ASP A 52 6.54 6.86 22.63
C ASP A 52 5.93 7.52 21.39
N TYR A 53 6.28 7.03 20.21
CA TYR A 53 5.54 7.33 19.01
C TYR A 53 4.13 6.77 19.23
N ASP A 54 3.17 7.67 19.47
CA ASP A 54 1.73 7.37 19.50
C ASP A 54 1.32 6.96 18.08
N PHE A 55 1.74 5.77 17.65
CA PHE A 55 1.18 5.06 16.50
C PHE A 55 -0.25 4.68 16.89
N ARG A 56 -1.15 5.67 16.91
CA ARG A 56 -2.57 5.38 16.78
C ARG A 56 -2.74 4.85 15.37
N PHE A 57 -2.60 3.54 15.23
CA PHE A 57 -3.30 2.84 14.17
C PHE A 57 -4.75 3.29 14.27
N GLU A 58 -5.27 3.84 13.17
CA GLU A 58 -6.68 4.19 13.09
C GLU A 58 -7.44 2.91 13.45
N GLU A 59 -8.15 2.94 14.58
CA GLU A 59 -8.78 1.73 15.12
C GLU A 59 -9.72 1.18 14.06
N ASP A 60 -9.53 -0.10 13.76
CA ASP A 60 -10.38 -0.78 12.81
C ASP A 60 -11.84 -0.76 13.29
N ARG A 61 -12.77 -0.46 12.38
CA ARG A 61 -14.19 -0.30 12.75
C ARG A 61 -14.82 -1.58 13.32
N ASP A 62 -14.27 -2.73 12.97
CA ASP A 62 -14.72 -4.02 13.48
C ASP A 62 -13.78 -4.58 14.56
N GLY A 63 -12.79 -3.80 15.01
CA GLY A 63 -11.85 -4.17 16.06
C GLY A 63 -10.81 -5.23 15.65
N ILE A 64 -10.59 -5.44 14.34
CA ILE A 64 -9.59 -6.39 13.85
C ILE A 64 -8.23 -5.68 13.75
N SER A 65 -7.23 -6.20 14.46
CA SER A 65 -5.87 -5.63 14.41
C SER A 65 -5.30 -5.61 12.97
N PRO A 66 -4.53 -4.57 12.59
CA PRO A 66 -3.87 -4.50 11.29
C PRO A 66 -3.00 -5.73 11.00
N GLU A 67 -2.31 -6.26 12.01
CA GLU A 67 -1.44 -7.45 11.88
C GLU A 67 -2.26 -8.70 11.50
N THR A 68 -3.47 -8.84 12.05
CA THR A 68 -4.36 -9.96 11.70
C THR A 68 -4.83 -9.86 10.27
N LEU A 69 -5.24 -8.66 9.81
CA LEU A 69 -5.68 -8.45 8.44
C LEU A 69 -4.54 -8.67 7.44
N GLU A 70 -3.33 -8.22 7.78
CA GLU A 70 -2.14 -8.44 6.96
C GLU A 70 -1.76 -9.92 6.85
N ALA A 71 -1.84 -10.68 7.95
CA ALA A 71 -1.58 -12.12 7.93
C ALA A 71 -2.59 -12.89 7.05
N ARG A 72 -3.85 -12.45 7.00
CA ARG A 72 -4.87 -13.02 6.09
C ARG A 72 -4.62 -12.62 4.65
N PHE A 73 -4.29 -11.35 4.40
CA PHE A 73 -3.97 -10.81 3.07
C PHE A 73 -2.78 -11.52 2.41
N THR A 74 -1.70 -11.69 3.18
CA THR A 74 -0.47 -12.39 2.77
C THR A 74 -0.61 -13.92 2.77
N LYS A 75 -1.81 -14.45 3.02
CA LYS A 75 -2.16 -15.87 3.02
C LYS A 75 -1.43 -16.72 4.07
N ILE A 76 -0.81 -16.09 5.06
CA ILE A 76 -0.27 -16.77 6.25
C ILE A 76 -1.41 -17.42 7.04
N CYS A 77 -2.55 -16.72 7.13
CA CYS A 77 -3.78 -17.21 7.73
C CYS A 77 -4.82 -17.57 6.63
N PRO A 78 -5.01 -18.85 6.29
CA PRO A 78 -5.96 -19.25 5.25
C PRO A 78 -7.42 -19.01 5.66
N VAL A 79 -8.32 -18.91 4.67
CA VAL A 79 -9.77 -18.67 4.88
C VAL A 79 -10.40 -19.60 5.91
N SER A 80 -10.02 -20.87 5.92
CA SER A 80 -10.54 -21.87 6.86
C SER A 80 -10.24 -21.57 8.34
N GLN A 81 -9.23 -20.76 8.64
CA GLN A 81 -8.86 -20.40 10.01
C GLN A 81 -9.63 -19.20 10.56
N TRP A 82 -10.04 -18.26 9.69
CA TRP A 82 -10.72 -17.04 10.13
C TRP A 82 -12.20 -16.98 9.73
N CYS A 83 -12.62 -17.76 8.73
CA CYS A 83 -14.02 -17.81 8.31
C CYS A 83 -14.85 -18.63 9.30
N SER A 84 -15.66 -17.94 10.10
CA SER A 84 -16.62 -18.59 11.01
C SER A 84 -17.95 -18.95 10.34
N CYS A 85 -18.30 -18.31 9.22
CA CYS A 85 -19.58 -18.57 8.53
C CYS A 85 -19.53 -19.72 7.53
N THR A 86 -18.35 -20.20 7.12
CA THR A 86 -18.10 -21.21 6.08
C THR A 86 -18.38 -20.81 4.62
N PHE A 87 -18.73 -19.54 4.36
CA PHE A 87 -19.06 -19.04 3.01
C PHE A 87 -18.07 -17.98 2.47
N CYS A 88 -17.05 -17.60 3.21
CA CYS A 88 -16.06 -16.64 2.72
C CYS A 88 -15.16 -17.27 1.66
N SER A 89 -14.72 -16.46 0.69
CA SER A 89 -13.69 -16.77 -0.30
C SER A 89 -12.75 -15.58 -0.41
N ASP A 90 -11.48 -15.85 -0.71
CA ASP A 90 -10.43 -14.85 -0.84
C ASP A 90 -9.97 -14.64 -2.30
N GLU A 91 -10.66 -15.23 -3.28
CA GLU A 91 -10.30 -15.19 -4.71
C GLU A 91 -10.35 -13.79 -5.33
N LEU A 92 -11.28 -12.95 -4.88
CA LEU A 92 -11.52 -11.62 -5.44
C LEU A 92 -11.11 -10.48 -4.49
N LEU A 93 -10.46 -10.80 -3.38
CA LEU A 93 -10.05 -9.81 -2.38
C LEU A 93 -8.72 -9.17 -2.80
N VAL A 94 -8.71 -7.85 -2.90
CA VAL A 94 -7.59 -7.03 -3.39
C VAL A 94 -6.90 -6.29 -2.23
N GLY A 95 -7.61 -6.02 -1.13
CA GLY A 95 -7.09 -5.27 0.01
C GLY A 95 -7.17 -6.01 1.34
N ALA A 96 -6.22 -5.75 2.25
CA ALA A 96 -6.20 -6.38 3.57
C ALA A 96 -7.49 -6.15 4.38
N LEU A 97 -8.11 -4.97 4.25
CA LEU A 97 -9.37 -4.64 4.90
C LEU A 97 -10.54 -5.53 4.44
N GLU A 98 -10.43 -6.26 3.33
CA GLU A 98 -11.51 -7.09 2.82
C GLU A 98 -11.49 -8.52 3.41
N TYR A 99 -10.42 -8.92 4.10
CA TYR A 99 -10.24 -10.26 4.68
C TYR A 99 -10.99 -10.41 6.01
N ARG A 100 -12.33 -10.32 5.94
CA ARG A 100 -13.24 -10.35 7.09
C ARG A 100 -14.34 -11.38 6.90
N CYS A 101 -14.69 -12.06 7.98
CA CYS A 101 -15.91 -12.83 8.01
C CYS A 101 -17.10 -11.92 8.29
N CYS A 102 -18.28 -12.21 7.73
CA CYS A 102 -19.51 -11.52 8.08
C CYS A 102 -19.89 -11.64 9.58
N ARG A 103 -19.26 -12.58 10.30
CA ARG A 103 -19.34 -12.77 11.75
C ARG A 103 -18.33 -11.92 12.54
N GLU A 104 -17.51 -11.12 11.88
CA GLU A 104 -16.61 -10.16 12.51
C GLU A 104 -17.09 -8.73 12.25
N VAL A 105 -17.78 -8.49 11.13
CA VAL A 105 -18.30 -7.17 10.76
C VAL A 105 -19.41 -6.74 11.72
N VAL A 106 -19.16 -5.67 12.49
CA VAL A 106 -20.01 -5.23 13.60
C VAL A 106 -21.42 -4.89 13.14
N CYS A 107 -21.56 -4.16 12.02
CA CYS A 107 -22.87 -3.78 11.48
C CYS A 107 -23.68 -5.00 11.02
N ALA A 108 -23.03 -6.00 10.40
CA ALA A 108 -23.70 -7.21 9.93
C ALA A 108 -24.18 -8.06 11.11
N MET A 109 -23.31 -8.25 12.11
CA MET A 109 -23.67 -8.93 13.35
C MET A 109 -24.78 -8.20 14.10
N GLY A 110 -24.68 -6.88 14.23
CA GLY A 110 -25.67 -6.06 14.93
C GLY A 110 -27.07 -6.22 14.34
N LYS A 111 -27.17 -6.23 13.00
CA LYS A 111 -28.44 -6.50 12.30
C LYS A 111 -28.96 -7.90 12.64
N ALA A 112 -28.14 -8.93 12.47
CA ALA A 112 -28.56 -10.31 12.70
C ALA A 112 -28.92 -10.63 14.17
N VAL A 113 -28.26 -9.98 15.13
CA VAL A 113 -28.59 -10.08 16.56
C VAL A 113 -29.91 -9.37 16.85
N PHE A 114 -30.11 -8.18 16.28
CA PHE A 114 -31.29 -7.35 16.53
C PHE A 114 -32.60 -8.03 16.13
N ASP A 115 -32.64 -8.72 14.99
CA ASP A 115 -33.83 -9.44 14.50
C ASP A 115 -33.83 -10.94 14.83
N GLY A 116 -32.84 -11.41 15.60
CA GLY A 116 -32.72 -12.82 16.01
C GLY A 116 -32.42 -13.79 14.87
N SER A 117 -32.09 -13.31 13.67
CA SER A 117 -31.66 -14.18 12.56
C SER A 117 -30.32 -14.87 12.85
N ILE A 118 -29.49 -14.34 13.77
CA ILE A 118 -28.17 -14.86 14.14
C ILE A 118 -28.16 -16.35 14.51
N GLU A 119 -29.27 -16.86 15.05
CA GLU A 119 -29.46 -18.27 15.46
C GLU A 119 -29.88 -19.19 14.30
N ARG A 120 -30.46 -18.60 13.25
CA ARG A 120 -31.08 -19.32 12.12
C ARG A 120 -30.20 -19.35 10.88
N ILE A 121 -29.43 -18.28 10.66
CA ILE A 121 -28.53 -18.14 9.52
C ILE A 121 -27.10 -18.47 9.93
N LYS A 122 -26.32 -19.01 9.01
CA LYS A 122 -24.86 -19.20 9.15
C LYS A 122 -24.11 -18.01 8.57
N CYS A 123 -24.61 -17.42 7.50
CA CYS A 123 -24.01 -16.28 6.82
C CYS A 123 -25.01 -15.12 6.67
N ILE A 124 -24.51 -13.87 6.68
CA ILE A 124 -25.35 -12.69 6.43
C ILE A 124 -26.00 -12.71 5.03
N THR A 125 -25.44 -13.45 4.08
CA THR A 125 -26.01 -13.61 2.73
C THR A 125 -27.31 -14.40 2.73
N GLU A 126 -27.57 -15.18 3.78
CA GLU A 126 -28.82 -15.93 3.97
C GLU A 126 -29.91 -15.08 4.64
N HIS A 127 -29.59 -13.85 5.05
CA HIS A 127 -30.56 -12.93 5.63
C HIS A 127 -31.60 -12.50 4.58
N GLU A 128 -32.87 -12.35 4.99
CA GLU A 128 -33.96 -11.99 4.09
C GLU A 128 -33.75 -10.63 3.37
N ASP A 129 -33.18 -9.65 4.08
CA ASP A 129 -32.82 -8.35 3.52
C ASP A 129 -31.63 -8.38 2.54
N TYR A 130 -30.85 -9.48 2.46
CA TYR A 130 -29.68 -9.52 1.59
C TYR A 130 -30.05 -9.44 0.10
N ASN A 131 -31.04 -10.22 -0.33
CA ASN A 131 -31.46 -10.28 -1.74
C ASN A 131 -31.93 -8.92 -2.29
N PRO A 132 -32.81 -8.17 -1.58
CA PRO A 132 -33.17 -6.82 -1.98
C PRO A 132 -31.96 -5.85 -2.06
N MET A 133 -31.01 -5.97 -1.14
CA MET A 133 -29.83 -5.10 -1.08
C MET A 133 -28.87 -5.28 -2.25
N VAL A 134 -28.78 -6.48 -2.81
CA VAL A 134 -27.91 -6.79 -3.97
C VAL A 134 -28.66 -6.79 -5.31
N ASN A 135 -29.93 -6.43 -5.32
CA ASN A 135 -30.73 -6.43 -6.54
C ASN A 135 -30.23 -5.36 -7.53
N GLU A 136 -29.89 -5.78 -8.75
CA GLU A 136 -29.30 -4.88 -9.77
C GLU A 136 -30.20 -3.68 -10.09
N ALA A 137 -31.51 -3.88 -10.20
CA ALA A 137 -32.44 -2.81 -10.51
C ALA A 137 -32.50 -1.78 -9.36
N VAL A 138 -32.54 -2.28 -8.11
CA VAL A 138 -32.47 -1.42 -6.91
C VAL A 138 -31.18 -0.63 -6.90
N LEU A 139 -30.02 -1.30 -7.03
CA LEU A 139 -28.69 -0.66 -7.04
C LEU A 139 -28.54 0.37 -8.17
N THR A 140 -29.08 0.09 -9.36
CA THR A 140 -29.06 1.02 -10.50
C THR A 140 -29.86 2.29 -10.19
N MET A 141 -31.02 2.16 -9.54
CA MET A 141 -31.86 3.30 -9.16
C MET A 141 -31.28 4.12 -8.01
N VAL A 142 -30.69 3.47 -6.98
CA VAL A 142 -30.18 4.16 -5.79
C VAL A 142 -28.73 4.65 -5.95
N GLY A 143 -27.94 4.06 -6.85
CA GLY A 143 -26.54 4.43 -7.09
C GLY A 143 -26.29 5.94 -7.28
N PRO A 144 -27.10 6.70 -8.04
CA PRO A 144 -27.00 8.16 -8.13
C PRO A 144 -27.24 8.92 -6.81
N LEU A 145 -27.93 8.30 -5.84
CA LEU A 145 -28.27 8.89 -4.54
C LEU A 145 -27.20 8.62 -3.48
N LEU A 146 -26.35 7.60 -3.68
CA LEU A 146 -25.29 7.26 -2.75
C LEU A 146 -24.21 8.36 -2.68
N ARG A 147 -23.67 8.56 -1.48
CA ARG A 147 -22.63 9.54 -1.17
C ARG A 147 -21.51 8.86 -0.39
N GLY A 148 -20.29 9.35 -0.58
CA GLY A 148 -19.16 8.99 0.27
C GLY A 148 -19.35 9.50 1.70
N SER A 149 -18.45 9.09 2.59
CA SER A 149 -18.43 9.57 3.99
C SER A 149 -18.18 11.08 4.10
N ASP A 150 -17.61 11.69 3.06
CA ASP A 150 -17.44 13.14 2.91
C ASP A 150 -18.68 13.85 2.34
N GLY A 151 -19.78 13.13 2.14
CA GLY A 151 -21.03 13.64 1.57
C GLY A 151 -20.98 13.89 0.05
N ARG A 152 -19.86 13.60 -0.62
CA ARG A 152 -19.72 13.83 -2.07
C ARG A 152 -20.32 12.68 -2.87
N PRO A 153 -20.88 12.94 -4.07
CA PRO A 153 -21.30 11.87 -4.96
C PRO A 153 -20.10 11.06 -5.45
N TYR A 154 -20.29 9.75 -5.60
CA TYR A 154 -19.27 8.88 -6.18
C TYR A 154 -18.93 9.32 -7.62
N LYS A 155 -17.64 9.34 -7.95
CA LYS A 155 -17.17 9.73 -9.27
C LYS A 155 -17.56 8.66 -10.30
N ARG A 156 -18.14 9.10 -11.42
CA ARG A 156 -18.38 8.26 -12.59
C ARG A 156 -17.26 8.47 -13.59
N LYS A 157 -16.80 7.40 -14.24
CA LYS A 157 -15.99 7.56 -15.46
C LYS A 157 -16.86 8.19 -16.54
N THR A 158 -16.31 9.16 -17.27
CA THR A 158 -17.00 9.82 -18.37
C THR A 158 -17.50 8.79 -19.38
N GLY A 159 -18.80 8.77 -19.66
CA GLY A 159 -19.43 7.83 -20.59
C GLY A 159 -20.07 6.59 -19.96
N GLN A 160 -19.99 6.41 -18.64
CA GLN A 160 -20.71 5.33 -17.95
C GLN A 160 -22.05 5.80 -17.35
N SER A 161 -23.11 5.04 -17.60
CA SER A 161 -24.44 5.25 -17.01
C SER A 161 -24.58 4.65 -15.61
N LYS A 162 -23.69 3.71 -15.25
CA LYS A 162 -23.64 3.03 -13.96
C LYS A 162 -22.39 3.45 -13.19
N ASN A 163 -22.49 3.48 -11.86
CA ASN A 163 -21.29 3.56 -11.01
C ASN A 163 -20.58 2.19 -11.10
N GLU A 164 -19.25 2.21 -11.16
CA GLU A 164 -18.40 1.00 -11.07
C GLU A 164 -18.26 0.57 -9.62
#